data_AF-A0A9D1XMD6-F1
#
_entry.id   AF-A0A9D1XMD6-F1
#
_cell.length_a   1.000
_cell.length_b   1.000
_cell.length_c   1.000
_cell.angle_alpha   90.00
_cell.angle_beta   90.00
_cell.angle_gamma   90.00
#
_symmetry.space_group_name_H-M   'P 1'
#
loop_
_entity.id
_entity.type
_entity.pdbx_description
1 polymer ?
#
loop_
_entity_poly.entity_id
_entity_poly.type
_entity_poly.pdbx_seq_one_letter_code
_entity_poly.pdbx_strand_id
1 'polypeptide(L)' 'MEITRQEYEAIINNGNDINISKISGCSSTSMDQCEQCHKYYDCHTIAIANDILAAYENDVLKVR' A
#
# COMPACT_ATOMS: atom_id res chain seq x y z
N MET A 1 11.98 -1.62 -8.59
CA MET A 1 11.22 -2.70 -7.94
C MET A 1 10.14 -3.12 -8.92
N GLU A 2 9.93 -4.42 -9.11
CA GLU A 2 8.77 -4.93 -9.84
C GLU A 2 7.68 -5.24 -8.82
N ILE A 3 6.45 -4.80 -9.08
CA ILE A 3 5.32 -5.08 -8.20
C ILE A 3 4.86 -6.53 -8.38
N THR A 4 4.62 -7.24 -7.27
CA THR A 4 4.06 -8.59 -7.31
C THR A 4 2.55 -8.55 -7.52
N ARG A 5 1.96 -9.69 -7.94
CA ARG A 5 0.50 -9.81 -8.08
C ARG A 5 -0.26 -9.51 -6.79
N GLN A 6 0.25 -9.96 -5.65
CA GLN A 6 -0.40 -9.77 -4.35
C GLN A 6 -0.42 -8.30 -3.94
N GLU A 7 0.68 -7.59 -4.19
CA GLU A 7 0.78 -6.15 -3.95
C GLU A 7 -0.14 -5.37 -4.90
N TYR A 8 -0.23 -5.77 -6.16
CA TYR A 8 -1.17 -5.19 -7.12
C TYR A 8 -2.63 -5.34 -6.68
N GLU A 9 -3.02 -6.52 -6.19
CA GLU A 9 -4.37 -6.79 -5.66
C GLU A 9 -4.66 -6.03 -4.36
N ALA A 10 -3.63 -5.56 -3.65
CA ALA A 10 -3.78 -4.74 -2.44
C ALA A 10 -4.01 -3.25 -2.74
N ILE A 11 -3.76 -2.80 -3.97
CA ILE A 11 -3.98 -1.41 -4.38
C ILE A 11 -5.48 -1.13 -4.50
N ILE A 12 -5.91 -0.04 -3.89
CA ILE A 12 -7.31 0.42 -3.88
C ILE A 12 -7.37 1.89 -4.34
N ASN A 13 -8.57 2.47 -4.38
CA ASN A 13 -8.79 3.89 -4.73
C ASN A 13 -8.10 4.30 -6.05
N ASN A 14 -8.12 3.42 -7.05
CA ASN A 14 -7.49 3.62 -8.36
C ASN A 14 -5.98 3.93 -8.32
N GLY A 15 -5.24 3.35 -7.37
CA GLY A 15 -3.79 3.58 -7.27
C GLY A 15 -3.38 4.67 -6.30
N ASN A 16 -4.30 5.20 -5.50
CA ASN A 16 -4.00 6.26 -4.53
C ASN A 16 -3.86 5.77 -3.09
N ASP A 17 -4.19 4.51 -2.81
CA ASP A 17 -4.18 3.95 -1.47
C ASP A 17 -3.98 2.43 -1.51
N ILE A 18 -3.63 1.85 -0.37
CA ILE A 18 -3.39 0.41 -0.20
C ILE A 18 -4.26 -0.15 0.92
N ASN A 19 -4.79 -1.35 0.67
CA ASN A 19 -5.39 -2.17 1.71
C ASN A 19 -4.32 -2.69 2.67
N ILE A 20 -3.97 -1.83 3.63
CA ILE A 20 -2.84 -2.02 4.53
C ILE A 20 -3.00 -3.20 5.49
N SER A 21 -4.20 -3.73 5.67
CA SER A 21 -4.43 -5.00 6.37
C SER A 21 -3.65 -6.18 5.78
N LYS A 22 -3.31 -6.10 4.48
CA LYS A 22 -2.46 -7.06 3.79
C LYS A 22 -0.98 -6.98 4.20
N ILE A 23 -0.57 -5.90 4.87
CA ILE A 23 0.81 -5.61 5.27
C ILE A 23 0.96 -5.61 6.80
N SER A 24 0.18 -4.80 7.54
CA SER A 24 0.36 -4.60 9.00
C SER A 24 -0.31 -5.64 9.87
N GLY A 25 -1.04 -6.60 9.30
CA GLY A 25 -1.83 -7.59 10.07
C GLY A 25 -2.95 -6.96 10.92
N CYS A 26 -3.20 -5.65 10.78
CA CYS A 26 -4.30 -4.95 11.42
C CYS A 26 -5.56 -5.00 10.55
N SER A 27 -6.71 -4.66 11.12
CA SER A 27 -7.99 -4.62 10.39
C SER A 27 -8.21 -3.36 9.56
N SER A 28 -7.29 -2.38 9.61
CA SER A 28 -7.41 -1.13 8.84
C SER A 28 -7.27 -1.39 7.34
N THR A 29 -8.16 -0.81 6.55
CA THR A 29 -8.21 -1.05 5.10
C THR A 29 -7.62 0.09 4.27
N SER A 30 -7.16 1.16 4.91
CA SER A 30 -6.44 2.27 4.28
C SER A 30 -5.26 2.71 5.14
N MET A 31 -4.29 3.38 4.52
CA MET A 31 -3.13 3.92 5.23
C MET A 31 -3.55 4.91 6.32
N ASP A 32 -4.45 5.85 6.03
CA ASP A 32 -4.97 6.83 7.00
C ASP A 32 -5.56 6.18 8.26
N GLN A 33 -6.30 5.07 8.09
CA GLN A 33 -6.84 4.32 9.21
C GLN A 33 -5.76 3.61 10.01
N CYS A 34 -4.68 3.18 9.36
CA CYS A 34 -3.54 2.57 10.04
C CYS A 34 -2.74 3.60 10.83
N GLU A 35 -2.59 4.83 10.34
CA GLU A 35 -1.94 5.94 11.07
C GLU A 35 -2.60 6.26 12.41
N GLN A 36 -3.92 6.08 12.50
CA GLN A 36 -4.67 6.28 13.73
C GLN A 36 -4.56 5.08 14.70
N CYS A 37 -3.95 3.97 14.29
CA CYS A 37 -3.88 2.74 15.07
C CYS A 37 -2.60 2.63 15.89
N HIS A 38 -2.58 3.20 17.10
CA HIS A 38 -1.39 3.24 17.97
C HIS A 38 -0.71 1.88 18.25
N LYS A 39 -1.43 0.76 18.14
CA LYS A 39 -0.90 -0.60 18.41
C LYS A 39 -0.26 -1.27 17.19
N TYR A 40 -0.75 -0.96 15.99
CA TYR A 40 -0.34 -1.65 14.76
C TYR A 40 0.22 -0.70 13.70
N TYR A 41 0.23 0.60 13.96
CA TYR A 41 0.94 1.59 13.18
C TYR A 41 2.45 1.38 13.33
N ASP A 42 3.10 1.10 12.21
CA ASP A 42 4.55 1.02 12.11
C ASP A 42 4.97 1.79 10.84
N CYS A 43 5.95 2.67 10.97
CA CYS A 43 6.48 3.46 9.85
C CYS A 43 7.02 2.55 8.73
N HIS A 44 7.50 1.36 9.07
CA HIS A 44 7.93 0.36 8.10
C HIS A 44 6.77 -0.13 7.22
N THR A 45 5.58 -0.32 7.80
CA THR A 45 4.39 -0.71 7.03
C THR A 45 4.00 0.37 6.03
N ILE A 46 4.03 1.63 6.46
CA ILE A 46 3.71 2.77 5.59
C ILE A 46 4.76 2.94 4.49
N ALA A 47 6.05 2.74 4.81
CA ALA A 47 7.12 2.79 3.82
C ALA A 47 6.91 1.73 2.72
N ILE A 48 6.60 0.48 3.11
CA ILE A 48 6.28 -0.59 2.14
C ILE A 48 5.08 -0.21 1.28
N ALA A 49 4.00 0.29 1.88
CA ALA A 49 2.81 0.70 1.13
C ALA A 49 3.12 1.80 0.10
N ASN A 50 3.91 2.81 0.50
CA ASN A 50 4.35 3.88 -0.40
C ASN A 50 5.24 3.37 -1.53
N ASP A 51 6.18 2.45 -1.25
CA ASP A 51 7.05 1.86 -2.28
C ASP A 51 6.25 1.08 -3.33
N ILE A 52 5.20 0.36 -2.91
CA ILE A 52 4.28 -0.35 -3.81
C ILE A 52 3.51 0.63 -4.70
N LEU A 53 2.95 1.70 -4.12
CA LEU A 53 2.22 2.72 -4.88
C LEU A 53 3.12 3.41 -5.91
N ALA A 54 4.36 3.77 -5.52
CA ALA A 54 5.34 4.35 -6.43
C ALA A 54 5.74 3.37 -7.54
N ALA A 55 5.85 2.07 -7.25
CA ALA A 55 6.10 1.06 -8.28
C ALA A 55 4.93 0.95 -9.27
N TYR A 56 3.69 0.93 -8.77
CA TYR A 56 2.49 0.92 -9.61
C TYR A 56 2.39 2.15 -10.51
N GLU A 57 2.62 3.36 -9.98
CA GLU A 57 2.63 4.59 -10.76
C GLU A 57 3.66 4.53 -11.89
N ASN A 58 4.88 4.07 -11.59
CA ASN A 58 5.92 3.89 -12.59
C ASN A 58 5.53 2.88 -13.67
N ASP A 59 4.88 1.78 -13.32
CA ASP A 59 4.46 0.77 -14.30
C ASP A 59 3.30 1.26 -15.18
N VAL A 60 2.34 2.01 -14.62
CA VAL A 60 1.29 2.67 -15.41
C VAL A 60 1.89 3.70 -16.37
N LEU A 61 2.89 4.47 -15.93
CA LEU A 61 3.57 5.45 -16.77
C LEU A 61 4.40 4.81 -17.89
N LYS A 62 4.99 3.63 -17.68
CA LYS A 62 5.71 2.89 -18.75
C LYS A 62 4.77 2.33 -19.83
N VAL A 63 3.48 2.16 -19.53
CA VAL A 63 2.47 1.65 -20.48
C VAL A 63 1.83 2.78 -21.31
N ARG A 64 2.08 4.04 -20.96
CA ARG A 64 1.67 5.24 -21.72
C ARG A 64 2.73 5.70 -22.70
#